data_AF-A0A7V4AYF2-F1
#
_entry.id   AF-A0A7V4AYF2-F1
#
_cell.length_a   1.000
_cell.length_b   1.000
_cell.length_c   1.000
_cell.angle_alpha   90.00
_cell.angle_beta   90.00
_cell.angle_gamma   90.00
#
_symmetry.space_group_name_H-M   'P 1'
#
loop_
_entity.id
_entity.type
_entity.pdbx_description
1 polymer ?
#
loop_
_entity_poly.entity_id
_entity_poly.type
_entity_poly.pdbx_seq_one_letter_code
_entity_poly.pdbx_strand_id
1 'polypeptide(L)'
;MDKDQDAQPIVIDAKFYRRTQAADQALAANIETAVELYLGHRDRTKTDAAVNFEKALGILSVSYVKMINSIIREDWKKLTPERRLLMNFGIMDARLATGGSALELLPAELDRPAGRSSFEVFYLNEWFEKIGRGLIPLTSDVAQTKAVSQKKEQEERLRAKVREVEKKLQGKYKEEFDGFQELMQAFKELDPEADASDKLRVLKTIRKGAASLEAVIKDLALGHAEIDNLNTKLEGDEPDGGSAMDSHRADQFRRLREEFDLLVNVMRSCAVRGGVLRNTPVLIDKWIPLDTRFSLFTRDYVAGKLEELEARDPTIFHDKGGRRTPPKVLILPGVGTGMAWHDRIIMPLFPPPAMPPDTSLIRTLGSYRWFRATTSFNWKDLPGELGSAYHMARPGLDYTKLTKNFVDDYVDWMTREAQGFQVLDAEIRKLFWKHIPYPRELKEDLFKRATVYRQLYGEEMRKK
;
A
#
# COMPACT_ATOMS: atom_id res chain seq x y z
N MET A 1 38.00 20.18 0.98
CA MET A 1 38.36 20.29 -0.44
C MET A 1 37.17 19.82 -1.22
N ASP A 2 36.48 20.81 -1.77
CA ASP A 2 35.26 20.72 -2.56
C ASP A 2 35.35 19.71 -3.69
N LYS A 3 34.29 18.90 -3.77
CA LYS A 3 33.81 18.38 -5.05
C LYS A 3 32.29 18.59 -5.08
N ASP A 4 31.88 19.86 -5.04
CA ASP A 4 30.74 20.27 -5.85
C ASP A 4 31.18 20.09 -7.30
N GLN A 5 31.02 18.86 -7.80
CA GLN A 5 30.92 18.66 -9.23
C GLN A 5 29.66 19.40 -9.64
N ASP A 6 29.80 20.45 -10.44
CA ASP A 6 28.72 21.13 -11.16
C ASP A 6 27.77 20.09 -11.75
N ALA A 7 26.71 19.77 -11.00
CA ALA A 7 25.63 18.96 -11.50
C ALA A 7 24.98 19.81 -12.58
N GLN A 8 25.16 19.43 -13.85
CA GLN A 8 24.52 20.13 -14.94
C GLN A 8 23.03 20.25 -14.64
N PRO A 9 22.44 21.46 -14.76
CA PRO A 9 21.04 21.65 -14.44
C PRO A 9 20.19 20.71 -15.29
N ILE A 10 19.24 20.02 -14.66
CA ILE A 10 18.38 19.07 -15.35
C ILE A 10 17.51 19.84 -16.34
N VAL A 11 17.76 19.63 -17.63
CA VAL A 11 16.98 20.27 -18.70
C VAL A 11 15.77 19.41 -19.02
N ILE A 12 14.57 19.94 -18.76
CA ILE A 12 13.30 19.32 -19.16
C ILE A 12 12.88 19.90 -20.51
N ASP A 13 13.05 19.12 -21.57
CA ASP A 13 12.78 19.51 -22.94
C ASP A 13 11.80 18.56 -23.66
N ALA A 14 11.57 18.80 -24.95
CA ALA A 14 10.81 17.89 -25.78
C ALA A 14 11.51 16.53 -25.82
N LYS A 15 10.72 15.45 -25.73
CA LYS A 15 11.20 14.06 -25.70
C LYS A 15 12.04 13.69 -24.47
N PHE A 16 11.85 14.41 -23.37
CA PHE A 16 12.51 14.16 -22.09
C PHE A 16 12.47 12.67 -21.67
N TYR A 17 11.37 11.96 -21.93
CA TYR A 17 11.22 10.53 -21.64
C TYR A 17 12.37 9.65 -22.19
N ARG A 18 13.05 10.06 -23.28
CA ARG A 18 14.20 9.33 -23.84
C ARG A 18 15.41 9.34 -22.91
N ARG A 19 15.61 10.44 -22.17
CA ARG A 19 16.74 10.60 -21.23
C ARG A 19 16.62 9.63 -20.04
N THR A 20 15.41 9.19 -19.72
CA THR A 20 15.17 8.20 -18.65
C THR A 20 15.70 6.80 -18.98
N GLN A 21 15.95 6.52 -20.27
CA GLN A 21 16.32 5.20 -20.81
C GLN A 21 15.32 4.07 -20.47
N ALA A 22 14.13 4.41 -19.98
CA ALA A 22 13.10 3.44 -19.58
C ALA A 22 12.08 3.14 -20.70
N ALA A 23 12.20 3.81 -21.85
CA ALA A 23 11.32 3.63 -23.00
C ALA A 23 12.05 2.94 -24.14
N ASP A 24 11.56 1.76 -24.52
CA ASP A 24 11.96 1.13 -25.78
C ASP A 24 11.42 1.92 -26.99
N GLN A 25 11.84 1.53 -28.19
CA GLN A 25 11.47 2.24 -29.43
C GLN A 25 9.95 2.25 -29.68
N ALA A 26 9.25 1.17 -29.31
CA ALA A 26 7.79 1.08 -29.49
C ALA A 26 7.06 1.99 -28.48
N LEU A 27 7.53 2.03 -27.23
CA LEU A 27 7.00 2.88 -26.18
C LEU A 27 7.25 4.36 -26.50
N ALA A 28 8.44 4.69 -26.99
CA ALA A 28 8.77 6.02 -27.48
C ALA A 28 7.82 6.48 -28.59
N ALA A 29 7.52 5.62 -29.57
CA ALA A 29 6.58 5.93 -30.64
C ALA A 29 5.14 6.16 -30.12
N ASN A 30 4.70 5.38 -29.12
CA ASN A 30 3.41 5.57 -28.46
C ASN A 30 3.35 6.91 -27.72
N ILE A 31 4.42 7.29 -27.00
CA ILE A 31 4.50 8.58 -26.30
C ILE A 31 4.44 9.73 -27.30
N GLU A 32 5.21 9.70 -28.39
CA GLU A 32 5.13 10.74 -29.43
C GLU A 32 3.73 10.87 -30.02
N THR A 33 3.09 9.73 -30.35
CA THR A 33 1.71 9.72 -30.85
C THR A 33 0.76 10.39 -29.85
N ALA A 34 0.91 10.10 -28.56
CA ALA A 34 0.09 10.70 -27.52
C ALA A 34 0.34 12.21 -27.38
N VAL A 35 1.59 12.66 -27.47
CA VAL A 35 1.93 14.09 -27.44
C VAL A 35 1.35 14.81 -28.65
N GLU A 36 1.43 14.24 -29.86
CA GLU A 36 0.82 14.81 -31.06
C GLU A 36 -0.70 14.92 -30.96
N LEU A 37 -1.35 13.88 -30.41
CA LEU A 37 -2.79 13.90 -30.14
C LEU A 37 -3.17 14.96 -29.10
N TYR A 38 -2.36 15.12 -28.05
CA TYR A 38 -2.57 16.13 -27.01
C TYR A 38 -2.43 17.56 -27.55
N LEU A 39 -1.40 17.83 -28.36
CA LEU A 39 -1.15 19.13 -28.97
C LEU A 39 -2.15 19.50 -30.08
N GLY A 40 -3.01 18.54 -30.48
CA GLY A 40 -3.99 18.78 -31.54
C GLY A 40 -3.38 18.89 -32.94
N HIS A 41 -2.15 18.40 -33.15
CA HIS A 41 -1.52 18.39 -34.48
C HIS A 41 -2.19 17.42 -35.47
N ARG A 42 -3.18 16.64 -35.00
CA ARG A 42 -4.17 15.95 -35.83
C ARG A 42 -5.58 16.48 -35.56
N ASP A 43 -6.02 17.44 -36.38
CA ASP A 43 -7.32 17.48 -37.09
C ASP A 43 -8.29 18.69 -36.94
N ARG A 44 -9.11 18.84 -37.99
CA ARG A 44 -9.89 20.00 -38.48
C ARG A 44 -11.30 20.19 -37.90
N THR A 45 -11.72 19.51 -36.83
CA THR A 45 -13.05 19.73 -36.21
C THR A 45 -13.06 19.70 -34.66
N LYS A 46 -13.99 20.42 -34.02
CA LYS A 46 -14.06 20.60 -32.55
C LYS A 46 -14.42 19.32 -31.78
N THR A 47 -15.15 18.38 -32.37
CA THR A 47 -15.57 17.11 -31.75
C THR A 47 -14.41 16.12 -31.59
N ASP A 48 -13.40 16.19 -32.46
CA ASP A 48 -12.25 15.28 -32.41
C ASP A 48 -11.23 15.65 -31.32
N ALA A 49 -11.17 16.93 -30.91
CA ALA A 49 -10.19 17.40 -29.93
C ALA A 49 -10.36 16.76 -28.54
N ALA A 50 -11.61 16.63 -28.05
CA ALA A 50 -11.88 15.97 -26.77
C ALA A 50 -11.56 14.46 -26.83
N VAL A 51 -11.90 13.81 -27.94
CA VAL A 51 -11.60 12.40 -28.17
C VAL A 51 -10.09 12.16 -28.27
N ASN A 52 -9.36 13.03 -28.96
CA ASN A 52 -7.92 12.97 -29.09
C ASN A 52 -7.22 13.21 -27.75
N PHE A 53 -7.72 14.16 -26.96
CA PHE A 53 -7.26 14.37 -25.59
C PHE A 53 -7.46 13.11 -24.73
N GLU A 54 -8.65 12.51 -24.74
CA GLU A 54 -8.91 11.27 -23.99
C GLU A 54 -8.01 10.11 -24.42
N LYS A 55 -7.82 9.93 -25.73
CA LYS A 55 -6.90 8.93 -26.29
C LYS A 55 -5.47 9.20 -25.83
N ALA A 56 -5.03 10.46 -25.88
CA ALA A 56 -3.70 10.87 -25.42
C ALA A 56 -3.50 10.51 -23.93
N LEU A 57 -4.45 10.86 -23.06
CA LEU A 57 -4.37 10.52 -21.63
C LEU A 57 -4.26 9.01 -21.39
N GLY A 58 -5.04 8.20 -22.13
CA GLY A 58 -4.99 6.75 -22.05
C GLY A 58 -3.62 6.19 -22.42
N ILE A 59 -3.05 6.64 -23.55
CA ILE A 59 -1.73 6.22 -23.99
C ILE A 59 -0.64 6.67 -23.01
N LEU A 60 -0.69 7.93 -22.55
CA LEU A 60 0.25 8.47 -21.57
C LEU A 60 0.22 7.70 -20.24
N SER A 61 -0.97 7.36 -19.75
CA SER A 61 -1.11 6.60 -18.50
C SER A 61 -0.51 5.20 -18.62
N VAL A 62 -0.78 4.48 -19.71
CA VAL A 62 -0.19 3.15 -19.97
C VAL A 62 1.32 3.25 -20.15
N SER A 63 1.79 4.28 -20.88
CA SER A 63 3.22 4.49 -21.11
C SER A 63 3.98 4.78 -19.81
N TYR A 64 3.41 5.62 -18.95
CA TYR A 64 3.95 5.90 -17.62
C TYR A 64 4.11 4.59 -16.83
N VAL A 65 3.06 3.79 -16.70
CA VAL A 65 3.11 2.52 -15.95
C VAL A 65 4.18 1.57 -16.49
N LYS A 66 4.32 1.46 -17.82
CA LYS A 66 5.35 0.64 -18.45
C LYS A 66 6.76 1.13 -18.15
N MET A 67 7.01 2.43 -18.23
CA MET A 67 8.31 3.02 -17.91
C MET A 67 8.69 2.78 -16.44
N ILE A 68 7.75 3.01 -15.51
CA ILE A 68 8.01 2.79 -14.07
C ILE A 68 8.32 1.33 -13.79
N ASN A 69 7.56 0.39 -14.38
CA ASN A 69 7.84 -1.04 -14.26
C ASN A 69 9.23 -1.42 -14.82
N SER A 70 9.68 -0.80 -15.91
CA SER A 70 11.06 -0.97 -16.43
C SER A 70 12.09 -0.47 -15.41
N ILE A 71 11.86 0.70 -14.82
CA ILE A 71 12.75 1.29 -13.82
C ILE A 71 12.85 0.41 -12.56
N ILE A 72 11.71 -0.08 -12.05
CA ILE A 72 11.67 -0.98 -10.88
C ILE A 72 12.42 -2.28 -11.16
N ARG A 73 12.33 -2.82 -12.40
CA ARG A 73 13.01 -4.05 -12.81
C ARG A 73 14.53 -3.90 -12.88
N GLU A 74 15.01 -2.75 -13.36
CA GLU A 74 16.43 -2.49 -13.54
C GLU A 74 17.15 -2.25 -12.21
N ASP A 75 16.98 -1.09 -11.58
CA ASP A 75 17.59 -0.82 -10.27
C ASP A 75 16.93 0.40 -9.62
N TRP A 76 16.04 0.16 -8.67
CA TRP A 76 15.40 1.22 -7.89
C TRP A 76 16.36 1.93 -6.92
N LYS A 77 17.55 1.36 -6.63
CA LYS A 77 18.53 1.94 -5.70
C LYS A 77 19.40 3.02 -6.35
N LYS A 78 19.52 3.02 -7.68
CA LYS A 78 20.39 3.93 -8.45
C LYS A 78 19.60 4.67 -9.51
N LEU A 79 18.62 5.46 -9.05
CA LEU A 79 17.80 6.29 -9.94
C LEU A 79 18.55 7.56 -10.34
N THR A 80 18.68 7.77 -11.66
CA THR A 80 19.11 9.07 -12.21
C THR A 80 18.07 10.15 -11.87
N PRO A 81 18.45 11.43 -11.86
CA PRO A 81 17.50 12.52 -11.58
C PRO A 81 16.29 12.50 -12.52
N GLU A 82 16.46 12.18 -13.80
CA GLU A 82 15.38 12.10 -14.78
C GLU A 82 14.39 10.99 -14.45
N ARG A 83 14.88 9.82 -14.01
CA ARG A 83 14.02 8.72 -13.55
C ARG A 83 13.22 9.13 -12.32
N ARG A 84 13.82 9.90 -11.39
CA ARG A 84 13.09 10.40 -10.21
C ARG A 84 12.04 11.45 -10.57
N LEU A 85 12.34 12.38 -11.48
CA LEU A 85 11.37 13.37 -11.97
C LEU A 85 10.17 12.69 -12.65
N LEU A 86 10.42 11.66 -13.46
CA LEU A 86 9.36 10.84 -14.02
C LEU A 86 8.55 10.15 -12.91
N MET A 87 9.21 9.42 -12.00
CA MET A 87 8.55 8.64 -10.94
C MET A 87 7.71 9.50 -10.00
N ASN A 88 8.27 10.60 -9.52
CA ASN A 88 7.67 11.40 -8.44
C ASN A 88 6.64 12.41 -8.96
N PHE A 89 6.89 12.97 -10.14
CA PHE A 89 6.13 14.11 -10.65
C PHE A 89 5.48 13.86 -12.01
N GLY A 90 5.70 12.70 -12.63
CA GLY A 90 5.09 12.35 -13.90
C GLY A 90 5.65 13.11 -15.09
N ILE A 91 6.84 13.71 -14.97
CA ILE A 91 7.45 14.51 -16.04
C ILE A 91 7.91 13.57 -17.16
N MET A 92 7.21 13.63 -18.30
CA MET A 92 7.47 12.76 -19.46
C MET A 92 7.93 13.55 -20.70
N ASP A 93 7.32 14.70 -20.98
CA ASP A 93 7.66 15.56 -22.12
C ASP A 93 7.28 17.01 -21.80
N ALA A 94 8.20 17.96 -22.03
CA ALA A 94 7.95 19.37 -21.74
C ALA A 94 6.76 19.94 -22.53
N ARG A 95 6.47 19.40 -23.72
CA ARG A 95 5.36 19.85 -24.58
C ARG A 95 3.97 19.58 -24.00
N LEU A 96 3.87 18.74 -22.97
CA LEU A 96 2.61 18.48 -22.29
C LEU A 96 2.30 19.52 -21.19
N ALA A 97 3.32 20.23 -20.73
CA ALA A 97 3.29 21.15 -19.58
C ALA A 97 3.88 22.53 -19.96
N THR A 98 3.34 23.12 -21.03
CA THR A 98 3.83 24.37 -21.64
C THR A 98 3.45 25.65 -20.88
N GLY A 99 2.44 25.59 -20.01
CA GLY A 99 1.81 26.76 -19.39
C GLY A 99 2.20 27.04 -17.95
N GLY A 100 3.17 26.33 -17.36
CA GLY A 100 3.39 26.36 -15.90
C GLY A 100 4.83 26.51 -15.43
N SER A 101 5.00 27.29 -14.34
CA SER A 101 6.20 27.33 -13.50
C SER A 101 6.52 25.97 -12.86
N ALA A 102 5.64 24.98 -12.96
CA ALA A 102 5.84 23.63 -12.43
C ALA A 102 7.11 22.95 -12.98
N LEU A 103 7.44 23.16 -14.27
CA LEU A 103 8.67 22.60 -14.84
C LEU A 103 9.95 23.23 -14.26
N GLU A 104 9.86 24.43 -13.69
CA GLU A 104 10.97 25.10 -13.00
C GLU A 104 11.02 24.70 -11.51
N LEU A 105 9.85 24.56 -10.88
CA LEU A 105 9.71 24.28 -9.44
C LEU A 105 10.00 22.83 -9.06
N LEU A 106 9.53 21.86 -9.87
CA LEU A 106 9.62 20.43 -9.54
C LEU A 106 11.05 19.87 -9.52
N PRO A 107 11.98 20.31 -10.40
CA PRO A 107 13.39 19.96 -10.26
C PRO A 107 13.99 20.44 -8.94
N ALA A 108 13.68 21.67 -8.52
CA ALA A 108 14.17 22.21 -7.25
C ALA A 108 13.59 21.47 -6.02
N GLU A 109 12.41 20.89 -6.15
CA GLU A 109 11.78 20.07 -5.11
C GLU A 109 12.43 18.67 -4.98
N LEU A 110 13.03 18.14 -6.05
CA LEU A 110 13.63 16.80 -6.05
C LEU A 110 14.76 16.65 -5.02
N ASP A 111 15.64 17.65 -4.97
CA ASP A 111 16.81 17.67 -4.08
C ASP A 111 16.55 18.45 -2.80
N ARG A 112 15.33 18.95 -2.60
CA ARG A 112 14.98 19.67 -1.38
C ARG A 112 15.03 18.69 -0.20
N PRO A 113 15.85 18.97 0.83
CA PRO A 113 15.87 18.14 2.02
C PRO A 113 14.50 18.18 2.69
N ALA A 114 14.06 17.06 3.26
CA ALA A 114 12.84 17.05 4.06
C ALA A 114 12.98 18.05 5.21
N GLY A 115 12.03 18.98 5.32
CA GLY A 115 11.95 19.89 6.45
C GLY A 115 11.85 19.14 7.78
N ARG A 116 12.14 19.84 8.89
CA ARG A 116 11.87 19.32 10.23
C ARG A 116 10.36 19.31 10.44
N SER A 117 9.71 18.19 10.12
CA SER A 117 8.30 17.95 10.43
C SER A 117 8.15 16.69 11.27
N SER A 118 7.07 16.66 12.04
CA SER A 118 6.63 15.46 12.77
C SER A 118 6.01 14.37 11.87
N PHE A 119 5.80 14.67 10.58
CA PHE A 119 5.25 13.74 9.59
C PHE A 119 6.33 13.23 8.64
N GLU A 120 6.34 11.92 8.41
CA GLU A 120 7.16 11.30 7.36
C GLU A 120 6.42 11.39 6.02
N VAL A 121 6.94 12.24 5.13
CA VAL A 121 6.33 12.50 3.82
C VAL A 121 7.28 12.04 2.71
N PHE A 122 6.81 11.09 1.89
CA PHE A 122 7.57 10.41 0.85
C PHE A 122 7.05 10.75 -0.54
N TYR A 123 7.96 10.88 -1.50
CA TYR A 123 7.63 10.68 -2.92
C TYR A 123 7.77 9.20 -3.31
N LEU A 124 7.30 8.84 -4.51
CA LEU A 124 7.22 7.45 -4.95
C LEU A 124 8.57 6.70 -4.92
N ASN A 125 9.66 7.36 -5.34
CA ASN A 125 10.99 6.74 -5.30
C ASN A 125 11.45 6.42 -3.87
N GLU A 126 11.24 7.35 -2.93
CA GLU A 126 11.61 7.20 -1.52
C GLU A 126 10.76 6.12 -0.85
N TRP A 127 9.48 6.06 -1.21
CA TRP A 127 8.56 5.02 -0.78
C TRP A 127 9.04 3.63 -1.19
N PHE A 128 9.38 3.44 -2.46
CA PHE A 128 9.95 2.19 -2.96
C PHE A 128 11.29 1.87 -2.32
N GLU A 129 12.11 2.88 -2.03
CA GLU A 129 13.35 2.67 -1.31
C GLU A 129 13.12 2.12 0.10
N LYS A 130 12.15 2.66 0.84
CA LYS A 130 11.80 2.18 2.17
C LYS A 130 11.18 0.80 2.15
N ILE A 131 10.30 0.49 1.19
CA ILE A 131 9.72 -0.85 1.02
C ILE A 131 10.78 -1.87 0.62
N GLY A 132 11.64 -1.53 -0.34
CA GLY A 132 12.71 -2.40 -0.80
C GLY A 132 13.79 -2.69 0.26
N ARG A 133 13.91 -1.82 1.28
CA ARG A 133 14.72 -2.05 2.49
C ARG A 133 13.97 -2.75 3.63
N GLY A 134 12.68 -3.02 3.47
CA GLY A 134 11.84 -3.61 4.52
C GLY A 134 11.51 -2.68 5.69
N LEU A 135 11.70 -1.36 5.53
CA LEU A 135 11.42 -0.36 6.57
C LEU A 135 9.93 0.02 6.62
N ILE A 136 9.21 -0.16 5.51
CA ILE A 136 7.77 0.07 5.39
C ILE A 136 7.13 -1.20 4.79
N PRO A 137 6.03 -1.72 5.37
CA PRO A 137 5.31 -2.87 4.80
C PRO A 137 4.55 -2.47 3.52
N LEU A 138 4.13 -3.43 2.71
CA LEU A 138 3.29 -3.15 1.54
C LEU A 138 1.95 -2.56 1.99
N THR A 139 1.35 -1.71 1.16
CA THR A 139 0.02 -1.14 1.44
C THR A 139 -1.05 -2.24 1.49
N SER A 140 -0.88 -3.31 0.70
CA SER A 140 -1.71 -4.52 0.74
C SER A 140 -1.57 -5.32 2.04
N ASP A 141 -0.36 -5.46 2.58
CA ASP A 141 -0.10 -6.19 3.82
C ASP A 141 -0.77 -5.51 5.01
N VAL A 142 -0.77 -4.18 5.04
CA VAL A 142 -1.47 -3.39 6.08
C VAL A 142 -2.98 -3.62 6.01
N ALA A 143 -3.53 -3.85 4.81
CA ALA A 143 -4.95 -4.20 4.63
C ALA A 143 -5.28 -5.63 5.08
N GLN A 144 -4.29 -6.53 5.14
CA GLN A 144 -4.45 -7.94 5.50
C GLN A 144 -3.98 -8.26 6.93
N THR A 145 -4.48 -7.52 7.92
CA THR A 145 -4.25 -7.84 9.35
C THR A 145 -4.90 -9.16 9.81
N LYS A 146 -5.64 -9.88 8.94
CA LYS A 146 -6.22 -11.21 9.22
C LYS A 146 -5.55 -12.39 8.49
N ALA A 147 -4.94 -12.18 7.32
CA ALA A 147 -4.39 -13.28 6.51
C ALA A 147 -3.07 -13.83 7.07
N VAL A 148 -2.26 -12.97 7.71
CA VAL A 148 -0.98 -13.37 8.32
C VAL A 148 -1.19 -14.32 9.51
N SER A 149 -2.29 -14.18 10.26
CA SER A 149 -2.63 -15.11 11.34
C SER A 149 -3.03 -16.48 10.81
N GLN A 150 -3.84 -16.53 9.74
CA GLN A 150 -4.31 -17.78 9.14
C GLN A 150 -3.19 -18.50 8.38
N LYS A 151 -2.32 -17.77 7.68
CA LYS A 151 -1.17 -18.34 6.97
C LYS A 151 -0.14 -18.91 7.95
N LYS A 152 0.17 -18.18 9.03
CA LYS A 152 1.03 -18.72 10.12
C LYS A 152 0.41 -19.95 10.78
N GLU A 153 -0.88 -19.93 11.07
CA GLU A 153 -1.58 -21.08 11.65
C GLU A 153 -1.60 -22.30 10.70
N GLN A 154 -1.73 -22.06 9.39
CA GLN A 154 -1.69 -23.11 8.37
C GLN A 154 -0.28 -23.68 8.18
N GLU A 155 0.76 -22.85 8.16
CA GLU A 155 2.17 -23.26 8.13
C GLU A 155 2.55 -24.06 9.38
N GLU A 156 2.09 -23.62 10.56
CA GLU A 156 2.33 -24.31 11.83
C GLU A 156 1.62 -25.68 11.87
N ARG A 157 0.39 -25.79 11.34
CA ARG A 157 -0.32 -27.06 11.17
C ARG A 157 0.39 -28.02 10.20
N LEU A 158 0.95 -27.51 9.10
CA LEU A 158 1.71 -28.34 8.15
C LEU A 158 3.02 -28.83 8.77
N ARG A 159 3.77 -27.97 9.48
CA ARG A 159 4.98 -28.36 10.22
C ARG A 159 4.69 -29.38 11.33
N ALA A 160 3.55 -29.27 12.01
CA ALA A 160 3.13 -30.26 13.00
C ALA A 160 2.87 -31.64 12.37
N LYS A 161 2.27 -31.68 11.17
CA LYS A 161 2.06 -32.93 10.43
C LYS A 161 3.37 -33.58 9.98
N VAL A 162 4.33 -32.81 9.47
CA VAL A 162 5.66 -33.33 9.12
C VAL A 162 6.31 -34.03 10.31
N ARG A 163 6.33 -33.38 11.49
CA ARG A 163 6.85 -33.98 12.72
C ARG A 163 6.13 -35.25 13.15
N GLU A 164 4.83 -35.34 12.92
CA GLU A 164 4.04 -36.54 13.23
C GLU A 164 4.43 -37.72 12.32
N VAL A 165 4.61 -37.46 11.03
CA VAL A 165 5.03 -38.47 10.04
C VAL A 165 6.47 -38.91 10.30
N GLU A 166 7.39 -37.98 10.58
CA GLU A 166 8.78 -38.30 10.98
C GLU A 166 8.83 -39.21 12.20
N LYS A 167 7.99 -38.96 13.22
CA LYS A 167 7.92 -39.81 14.41
C LYS A 167 7.41 -41.22 14.09
N LYS A 168 6.45 -41.35 13.16
CA LYS A 168 5.98 -42.66 12.67
C LYS A 168 7.08 -43.39 11.89
N LEU A 169 7.82 -42.69 11.05
CA LEU A 169 8.96 -43.25 10.32
C LEU A 169 10.08 -43.71 11.27
N GLN A 170 10.40 -42.96 12.32
CA GLN A 170 11.36 -43.41 13.34
C GLN A 170 10.93 -44.73 14.01
N GLY A 171 9.64 -44.90 14.28
CA GLY A 171 9.09 -46.18 14.76
C GLY A 171 9.29 -47.31 13.74
N LYS A 172 9.05 -47.03 12.46
CA LYS A 172 9.20 -47.99 11.36
C LYS A 172 10.66 -48.37 11.07
N TYR A 173 11.61 -47.44 11.21
CA TYR A 173 13.04 -47.74 11.13
C TYR A 173 13.49 -48.69 12.23
N LYS A 174 12.91 -48.56 13.43
CA LYS A 174 13.16 -49.51 14.51
C LYS A 174 12.57 -50.89 14.20
N GLU A 175 11.34 -50.95 13.69
CA GLU A 175 10.70 -52.20 13.24
C GLU A 175 11.50 -52.87 12.09
N GLU A 176 12.03 -52.08 11.15
CA GLU A 176 12.91 -52.56 10.07
C GLU A 176 14.19 -53.18 10.64
N PHE A 177 14.85 -52.47 11.57
CA PHE A 177 16.08 -52.94 12.19
C PHE A 177 15.85 -54.22 13.00
N ASP A 178 14.80 -54.26 13.82
CA ASP A 178 14.45 -55.43 14.62
C ASP A 178 14.09 -56.63 13.71
N GLY A 179 13.28 -56.41 12.66
CA GLY A 179 12.93 -57.43 11.67
C GLY A 179 14.13 -57.95 10.87
N PHE A 180 15.10 -57.08 10.56
CA PHE A 180 16.35 -57.49 9.92
C PHE A 180 17.22 -58.34 10.85
N GLN A 181 17.31 -58.00 12.14
CA GLN A 181 18.02 -58.82 13.13
C GLN A 181 17.39 -60.20 13.29
N GLU A 182 16.06 -60.29 13.36
CA GLU A 182 15.33 -61.56 13.43
C GLU A 182 15.58 -62.42 12.19
N LEU A 183 15.58 -61.82 11.00
CA LEU A 183 15.88 -62.51 9.75
C LEU A 183 17.33 -63.02 9.71
N MET A 184 18.29 -62.19 10.13
CA MET A 184 19.71 -62.58 10.24
C MET A 184 19.92 -63.73 11.24
N GLN A 185 19.16 -63.74 12.34
CA GLN A 185 19.20 -64.83 13.32
C GLN A 185 18.64 -66.13 12.72
N ALA A 186 17.51 -66.07 12.01
CA ALA A 186 16.95 -67.22 11.32
C ALA A 186 17.89 -67.78 10.23
N PHE A 187 18.65 -66.92 9.55
CA PHE A 187 19.69 -67.35 8.60
C PHE A 187 20.87 -68.05 9.28
N LYS A 188 21.27 -67.63 10.49
CA LYS A 188 22.34 -68.30 11.26
C LYS A 188 21.93 -69.67 11.77
N GLU A 189 20.64 -69.88 12.00
CA GLU A 189 20.06 -71.17 12.41
C GLU A 189 19.88 -72.16 11.25
N LEU A 190 20.18 -71.73 10.01
CA LEU A 190 20.14 -72.59 8.85
C LEU A 190 21.37 -73.51 8.81
N ASP A 191 21.19 -74.75 9.26
CA ASP A 191 22.20 -75.81 9.19
C ASP A 191 22.06 -76.63 7.89
N PRO A 192 23.08 -76.65 7.00
CA PRO A 192 23.08 -77.47 5.80
C PRO A 192 22.98 -78.98 6.04
N GLU A 193 23.30 -79.47 7.23
CA GLU A 193 23.28 -80.89 7.60
C GLU A 193 22.01 -81.31 8.38
N ALA A 194 21.12 -80.36 8.70
CA ALA A 194 19.87 -80.65 9.40
C ALA A 194 18.89 -81.49 8.57
N ASP A 195 17.94 -82.14 9.24
CA ASP A 195 16.90 -82.92 8.58
C ASP A 195 15.97 -82.03 7.71
N ALA A 196 15.23 -82.66 6.79
CA ALA A 196 14.38 -81.95 5.85
C ALA A 196 13.23 -81.17 6.52
N SER A 197 12.77 -81.61 7.69
CA SER A 197 11.67 -80.98 8.43
C SER A 197 12.13 -79.68 9.09
N ASP A 198 13.31 -79.69 9.73
CA ASP A 198 13.90 -78.51 10.35
C ASP A 198 14.33 -77.46 9.34
N LYS A 199 14.90 -77.87 8.21
CA LYS A 199 15.19 -76.96 7.07
C LYS A 199 13.92 -76.26 6.58
N LEU A 200 12.83 -77.01 6.42
CA LEU A 200 11.57 -76.45 5.93
C LEU A 200 10.90 -75.52 6.96
N ARG A 201 11.10 -75.77 8.26
CA ARG A 201 10.67 -74.88 9.35
C ARG A 201 11.43 -73.55 9.32
N VAL A 202 12.76 -73.58 9.25
CA VAL A 202 13.62 -72.38 9.20
C VAL A 202 13.34 -71.56 7.94
N LEU A 203 13.21 -72.20 6.77
CA LEU A 203 12.87 -71.50 5.52
C LEU A 203 11.49 -70.83 5.55
N LYS A 204 10.50 -71.41 6.24
CA LYS A 204 9.19 -70.76 6.46
C LYS A 204 9.32 -69.51 7.34
N THR A 205 10.17 -69.55 8.37
CA THR A 205 10.45 -68.39 9.23
C THR A 205 11.15 -67.28 8.44
N ILE A 206 12.16 -67.61 7.65
CA ILE A 206 12.85 -66.65 6.76
C ILE A 206 11.87 -66.02 5.78
N ARG A 207 11.02 -66.83 5.12
CA ARG A 207 9.99 -66.32 4.20
C ARG A 207 9.02 -65.37 4.89
N LYS A 208 8.59 -65.67 6.11
CA LYS A 208 7.69 -64.82 6.89
C LYS A 208 8.37 -63.51 7.31
N GLY A 209 9.63 -63.57 7.74
CA GLY A 209 10.43 -62.39 8.08
C GLY A 209 10.66 -61.48 6.88
N ALA A 210 10.98 -62.05 5.71
CA ALA A 210 11.15 -61.29 4.47
C ALA A 210 9.87 -60.56 4.04
N ALA A 211 8.71 -61.23 4.12
CA ALA A 211 7.42 -60.60 3.82
C ALA A 211 7.04 -59.47 4.80
N SER A 212 7.42 -59.62 6.08
CA SER A 212 7.23 -58.57 7.08
C SER A 212 8.13 -57.36 6.81
N LEU A 213 9.39 -57.59 6.45
CA LEU A 213 10.34 -56.53 6.11
C LEU A 213 9.90 -55.77 4.85
N GLU A 214 9.40 -56.49 3.84
CA GLU A 214 8.85 -55.90 2.61
C GLU A 214 7.66 -54.96 2.90
N ALA A 215 6.78 -55.34 3.84
CA ALA A 215 5.68 -54.47 4.27
C ALA A 215 6.19 -53.19 4.97
N VAL A 216 7.20 -53.30 5.83
CA VAL A 216 7.82 -52.15 6.51
C VAL A 216 8.51 -51.22 5.51
N ILE A 217 9.22 -51.75 4.52
CA ILE A 217 9.88 -50.97 3.47
C ILE A 217 8.84 -50.20 2.64
N LYS A 218 7.70 -50.81 2.34
CA LYS A 218 6.60 -50.15 1.63
C LYS A 218 6.00 -49.00 2.45
N ASP A 219 5.81 -49.19 3.75
CA ASP A 219 5.32 -48.15 4.65
C ASP A 219 6.34 -46.98 4.75
N LEU A 220 7.64 -47.28 4.82
CA LEU A 220 8.71 -46.27 4.83
C LEU A 220 8.69 -45.44 3.53
N ALA A 221 8.56 -46.10 2.38
CA ALA A 221 8.50 -45.41 1.08
C ALA A 221 7.28 -44.47 0.97
N LEU A 222 6.12 -44.90 1.48
CA LEU A 222 4.92 -44.07 1.51
C LEU A 222 5.07 -42.87 2.45
N GLY A 223 5.67 -43.05 3.62
CA GLY A 223 5.89 -41.96 4.57
C GLY A 223 6.89 -40.92 4.05
N HIS A 224 7.94 -41.32 3.34
CA HIS A 224 8.86 -40.39 2.67
C HIS A 224 8.17 -39.58 1.56
N ALA A 225 7.38 -40.24 0.71
CA ALA A 225 6.61 -39.55 -0.33
C ALA A 225 5.58 -38.55 0.26
N GLU A 226 5.02 -38.85 1.43
CA GLU A 226 4.14 -37.94 2.15
C GLU A 226 4.90 -36.72 2.72
N ILE A 227 6.09 -36.92 3.30
CA ILE A 227 6.97 -35.83 3.75
C ILE A 227 7.35 -34.93 2.58
N ASP A 228 7.76 -35.51 1.45
CA ASP A 228 8.14 -34.75 0.26
C ASP A 228 6.97 -33.87 -0.22
N ASN A 229 5.77 -34.44 -0.33
CA ASN A 229 4.57 -33.68 -0.72
C ASN A 229 4.20 -32.57 0.29
N LEU A 230 4.36 -32.83 1.59
CA LEU A 230 4.13 -31.82 2.63
C LEU A 230 5.19 -30.71 2.59
N ASN A 231 6.45 -31.05 2.30
CA ASN A 231 7.54 -30.09 2.13
C ASN A 231 7.35 -29.26 0.85
N THR A 232 6.95 -29.87 -0.27
CA THR A 232 6.59 -29.12 -1.49
C THR A 232 5.45 -28.12 -1.24
N LYS A 233 4.48 -28.48 -0.37
CA LYS A 233 3.40 -27.57 0.05
C LYS A 233 3.87 -26.47 1.03
N LEU A 234 4.92 -26.72 1.81
CA LEU A 234 5.55 -25.73 2.68
C LEU A 234 6.45 -24.76 1.92
N GLU A 235 7.11 -25.25 0.88
CA GLU A 235 8.06 -24.49 0.05
C GLU A 235 7.36 -23.73 -1.08
N GLY A 236 6.21 -24.23 -1.55
CA GLY A 236 5.31 -23.53 -2.47
C GLY A 236 5.94 -23.15 -3.80
N ASP A 237 5.89 -24.04 -4.80
CA ASP A 237 6.32 -23.81 -6.20
C ASP A 237 7.43 -22.75 -6.36
N GLU A 238 8.62 -23.02 -5.82
CA GLU A 238 9.82 -22.33 -6.28
C GLU A 238 10.25 -22.95 -7.62
N PRO A 239 10.34 -22.16 -8.71
CA PRO A 239 11.01 -22.62 -9.90
C PRO A 239 12.51 -22.76 -9.63
N ASP A 240 12.99 -23.93 -10.00
CA ASP A 240 14.35 -24.46 -9.94
C ASP A 240 15.47 -23.43 -10.27
N GLY A 241 16.56 -23.47 -9.48
CA GLY A 241 17.92 -23.24 -9.98
C GLY A 241 18.43 -21.81 -10.23
N GLY A 242 17.91 -20.76 -9.59
CA GLY A 242 18.51 -19.41 -9.61
C GLY A 242 19.53 -19.18 -8.50
N SER A 243 20.57 -18.37 -8.72
CA SER A 243 21.46 -17.93 -7.63
C SER A 243 20.61 -17.25 -6.53
N ALA A 244 20.93 -17.44 -5.24
CA ALA A 244 20.17 -16.86 -4.13
C ALA A 244 19.99 -15.33 -4.24
N MET A 245 20.93 -14.67 -4.93
CA MET A 245 20.89 -13.24 -5.21
C MET A 245 19.87 -12.86 -6.30
N ASP A 246 19.67 -13.71 -7.31
CA ASP A 246 18.66 -13.52 -8.35
C ASP A 246 17.24 -13.79 -7.83
N SER A 247 17.07 -14.79 -6.95
CA SER A 247 15.80 -15.06 -6.28
C SER A 247 15.36 -13.89 -5.39
N HIS A 248 16.25 -13.36 -4.56
CA HIS A 248 15.93 -12.19 -3.71
C HIS A 248 15.62 -10.93 -4.55
N ARG A 249 16.33 -10.70 -5.66
CA ARG A 249 16.04 -9.58 -6.56
C ARG A 249 14.68 -9.75 -7.25
N ALA A 250 14.34 -10.97 -7.66
CA ALA A 250 13.05 -11.28 -8.26
C ALA A 250 11.88 -11.08 -7.27
N ASP A 251 12.04 -11.51 -6.02
CA ASP A 251 11.04 -11.28 -4.98
C ASP A 251 10.86 -9.79 -4.66
N GLN A 252 11.96 -9.04 -4.52
CA GLN A 252 11.89 -7.59 -4.33
C GLN A 252 11.19 -6.89 -5.49
N PHE A 253 11.50 -7.26 -6.74
CA PHE A 253 10.82 -6.74 -7.91
C PHE A 253 9.32 -7.04 -7.87
N ARG A 254 8.94 -8.28 -7.55
CA ARG A 254 7.53 -8.68 -7.41
C ARG A 254 6.81 -7.81 -6.38
N ARG A 255 7.38 -7.64 -5.19
CA ARG A 255 6.78 -6.84 -4.11
C ARG A 255 6.62 -5.36 -4.49
N LEU A 256 7.64 -4.75 -5.09
CA LEU A 256 7.56 -3.35 -5.53
C LEU A 256 6.56 -3.16 -6.67
N ARG A 257 6.48 -4.12 -7.58
CA ARG A 257 5.49 -4.12 -8.66
C ARG A 257 4.07 -4.24 -8.13
N GLU A 258 3.82 -5.15 -7.19
CA GLU A 258 2.52 -5.28 -6.53
C GLU A 258 2.10 -3.99 -5.83
N GLU A 259 3.02 -3.34 -5.10
CA GLU A 259 2.76 -2.03 -4.51
C GLU A 259 2.44 -0.99 -5.59
N PHE A 260 3.23 -0.93 -6.67
CA PHE A 260 3.01 0.05 -7.72
C PHE A 260 1.66 -0.13 -8.42
N ASP A 261 1.28 -1.37 -8.75
CA ASP A 261 0.00 -1.68 -9.37
C ASP A 261 -1.18 -1.28 -8.47
N LEU A 262 -1.05 -1.45 -7.15
CA LEU A 262 -2.00 -0.93 -6.18
C LEU A 262 -2.04 0.60 -6.21
N LEU A 263 -0.88 1.27 -6.16
CA LEU A 263 -0.79 2.74 -6.16
C LEU A 263 -1.35 3.34 -7.46
N VAL A 264 -1.26 2.67 -8.60
CA VAL A 264 -1.92 3.07 -9.85
C VAL A 264 -3.44 3.10 -9.69
N ASN A 265 -4.02 2.10 -9.02
CA ASN A 265 -5.45 2.12 -8.71
C ASN A 265 -5.80 3.23 -7.71
N VAL A 266 -4.92 3.51 -6.73
CA VAL A 266 -5.08 4.63 -5.80
C VAL A 266 -5.07 5.97 -6.54
N MET A 267 -4.14 6.20 -7.47
CA MET A 267 -4.08 7.42 -8.28
C MET A 267 -5.38 7.66 -9.07
N ARG A 268 -5.98 6.60 -9.62
CA ARG A 268 -7.30 6.70 -10.28
C ARG A 268 -8.41 7.03 -9.29
N SER A 269 -8.41 6.41 -8.11
CA SER A 269 -9.38 6.67 -7.04
C SER A 269 -9.32 8.13 -6.55
N CYS A 270 -8.11 8.66 -6.35
CA CYS A 270 -7.91 10.06 -5.94
C CYS A 270 -8.49 11.03 -6.97
N ALA A 271 -8.28 10.77 -8.27
CA ALA A 271 -8.85 11.59 -9.33
C ALA A 271 -10.37 11.56 -9.35
N VAL A 272 -10.98 10.38 -9.25
CA VAL A 272 -12.45 10.24 -9.22
C VAL A 272 -13.04 10.99 -8.01
N ARG A 273 -12.39 10.90 -6.84
CA ARG A 273 -12.78 11.67 -5.64
C ARG A 273 -12.68 13.19 -5.85
N GLY A 274 -11.72 13.63 -6.65
CA GLY A 274 -11.57 15.03 -7.07
C GLY A 274 -12.49 15.45 -8.21
N GLY A 275 -13.38 14.58 -8.69
CA GLY A 275 -14.27 14.88 -9.82
C GLY A 275 -13.60 14.79 -11.20
N VAL A 276 -12.41 14.19 -11.29
CA VAL A 276 -11.67 14.00 -12.54
C VAL A 276 -11.89 12.57 -13.04
N LEU A 277 -12.74 12.41 -14.06
CA LEU A 277 -13.12 11.10 -14.60
C LEU A 277 -11.98 10.35 -15.30
N ARG A 278 -11.08 11.08 -15.96
CA ARG A 278 -9.95 10.54 -16.73
C ARG A 278 -8.67 11.16 -16.18
N ASN A 279 -7.86 10.36 -15.49
CA ASN A 279 -6.59 10.80 -14.92
C ASN A 279 -5.42 10.17 -15.67
N THR A 280 -4.32 10.89 -15.74
CA THR A 280 -3.00 10.33 -16.04
C THR A 280 -2.02 10.79 -14.97
N PRO A 281 -1.14 9.89 -14.47
CA PRO A 281 -0.03 10.29 -13.61
C PRO A 281 0.95 11.24 -14.31
N VAL A 282 0.87 11.40 -15.63
CA VAL A 282 1.75 12.28 -16.39
C VAL A 282 1.41 13.75 -16.14
N LEU A 283 2.45 14.57 -15.98
CA LEU A 283 2.34 16.02 -15.85
C LEU A 283 1.83 16.62 -17.17
N ILE A 284 0.68 17.28 -17.11
CA ILE A 284 0.09 18.00 -18.23
C ILE A 284 -0.47 19.35 -17.76
N ASP A 285 -0.57 20.33 -18.65
CA ASP A 285 -1.08 21.68 -18.37
C ASP A 285 -2.48 21.69 -17.75
N LYS A 286 -3.33 20.72 -18.09
CA LYS A 286 -4.69 20.62 -17.52
C LYS A 286 -4.72 20.27 -16.03
N TRP A 287 -3.64 19.70 -15.48
CA TRP A 287 -3.51 19.44 -14.04
C TRP A 287 -2.97 20.65 -13.29
N ILE A 288 -2.26 21.53 -13.98
CA ILE A 288 -1.64 22.71 -13.41
C ILE A 288 -2.75 23.77 -13.26
N PRO A 289 -3.06 24.23 -12.04
CA PRO A 289 -4.00 25.33 -11.86
C PRO A 289 -3.53 26.57 -12.64
N LEU A 290 -4.45 27.25 -13.33
CA LEU A 290 -4.14 28.44 -14.15
C LEU A 290 -3.62 29.64 -13.33
N ASP A 291 -3.79 29.64 -12.01
CA ASP A 291 -3.26 30.67 -11.11
C ASP A 291 -2.04 30.13 -10.36
N THR A 292 -0.88 30.71 -10.66
CA THR A 292 0.46 30.37 -10.14
C THR A 292 0.63 30.62 -8.64
N ARG A 293 -0.41 31.12 -7.96
CA ARG A 293 -0.42 31.36 -6.50
C ARG A 293 -0.89 30.17 -5.67
N PHE A 294 -1.33 29.06 -6.28
CA PHE A 294 -1.79 27.88 -5.54
C PHE A 294 -0.72 26.80 -5.36
N SER A 295 -0.69 26.29 -4.12
CA SER A 295 0.25 25.33 -3.56
C SER A 295 0.06 23.93 -4.17
N LEU A 296 1.13 23.42 -4.78
CA LEU A 296 1.28 21.98 -5.01
C LEU A 296 1.28 21.27 -3.66
N PHE A 297 0.89 19.99 -3.65
CA PHE A 297 1.11 19.14 -2.49
C PHE A 297 2.59 18.73 -2.42
N THR A 298 3.48 19.71 -2.26
CA THR A 298 4.89 19.47 -1.96
C THR A 298 5.04 18.88 -0.56
N ARG A 299 6.21 18.31 -0.29
CA ARG A 299 6.52 17.72 1.00
C ARG A 299 6.26 18.69 2.15
N ASP A 300 6.84 19.89 2.04
CA ASP A 300 6.77 20.92 3.08
C ASP A 300 5.35 21.45 3.27
N TYR A 301 4.61 21.64 2.18
CA TYR A 301 3.25 22.14 2.25
C TYR A 301 2.33 21.13 2.94
N VAL A 302 2.38 19.85 2.56
CA VAL A 302 1.55 18.82 3.19
C VAL A 302 1.92 18.63 4.65
N ALA A 303 3.22 18.56 4.96
CA ALA A 303 3.71 18.43 6.32
C ALA A 303 3.27 19.60 7.22
N GLY A 304 3.53 20.84 6.81
CA GLY A 304 3.15 22.04 7.57
C GLY A 304 1.63 22.15 7.73
N LYS A 305 0.86 21.83 6.68
CA LYS A 305 -0.60 21.83 6.78
C LYS A 305 -1.11 20.73 7.70
N LEU A 306 -0.54 19.53 7.72
CA LEU A 306 -0.95 18.49 8.66
C LEU A 306 -0.69 18.90 10.11
N GLU A 307 0.40 19.62 10.39
CA GLU A 307 0.68 20.19 11.72
C GLU A 307 -0.35 21.26 12.11
N GLU A 308 -0.68 22.18 11.20
CA GLU A 308 -1.75 23.18 11.40
C GLU A 308 -3.11 22.51 11.69
N LEU A 309 -3.41 21.41 10.97
CA LEU A 309 -4.68 20.69 11.12
C LEU A 309 -4.71 19.86 12.41
N GLU A 310 -3.61 19.22 12.80
CA GLU A 310 -3.48 18.54 14.09
C GLU A 310 -3.62 19.51 15.26
N ALA A 311 -3.08 20.73 15.13
CA ALA A 311 -3.27 21.76 16.15
C ALA A 311 -4.76 22.10 16.37
N ARG A 312 -5.62 21.95 15.34
CA ARG A 312 -7.07 22.16 15.46
C ARG A 312 -7.84 20.92 15.90
N ASP A 313 -7.41 19.74 15.47
CA ASP A 313 -7.91 18.44 15.95
C ASP A 313 -6.79 17.67 16.66
N PRO A 314 -6.53 17.97 17.95
CA PRO A 314 -5.41 17.39 18.68
C PRO A 314 -5.53 15.87 18.84
N THR A 315 -6.72 15.30 18.62
CA THR A 315 -6.97 13.87 18.85
C THR A 315 -6.78 13.01 17.61
N ILE A 316 -6.60 13.61 16.43
CA ILE A 316 -6.65 12.89 15.15
C ILE A 316 -5.55 11.88 14.93
N PHE A 317 -4.39 12.08 15.53
CA PHE A 317 -3.24 11.18 15.44
C PHE A 317 -2.94 10.48 16.76
N HIS A 318 -3.81 10.57 17.77
CA HIS A 318 -3.63 9.89 19.05
C HIS A 318 -4.42 8.59 19.10
N ASP A 319 -3.85 7.52 19.65
CA ASP A 319 -4.58 6.29 19.94
C ASP A 319 -5.41 6.40 21.23
N LYS A 320 -6.20 5.36 21.55
CA LYS A 320 -7.04 5.34 22.77
C LYS A 320 -6.21 5.44 24.05
N GLY A 321 -4.94 5.06 24.02
CA GLY A 321 -4.00 5.18 25.14
C GLY A 321 -3.32 6.56 25.22
N GLY A 322 -3.67 7.50 24.34
CA GLY A 322 -3.09 8.83 24.30
C GLY A 322 -1.70 8.88 23.67
N ARG A 323 -1.22 7.80 23.04
CA ARG A 323 0.05 7.81 22.32
C ARG A 323 -0.16 8.38 20.91
N ARG A 324 0.70 9.32 20.53
CA ARG A 324 0.71 9.91 19.18
C ARG A 324 1.29 8.93 18.16
N THR A 325 0.51 8.61 17.14
CA THR A 325 0.81 7.73 16.01
C THR A 325 0.45 8.45 14.70
N PRO A 326 1.31 9.36 14.19
CA PRO A 326 1.04 10.06 12.95
C PRO A 326 1.11 9.09 11.75
N PRO A 327 0.29 9.30 10.70
CA PRO A 327 0.34 8.50 9.50
C PRO A 327 1.59 8.82 8.67
N LYS A 328 2.03 7.83 7.89
CA LYS A 328 2.99 8.05 6.80
C LYS A 328 2.27 8.69 5.63
N VAL A 329 2.90 9.68 5.00
CA VAL A 329 2.31 10.41 3.88
C VAL A 329 3.02 10.03 2.60
N LEU A 330 2.26 9.70 1.55
CA LEU A 330 2.78 9.40 0.22
C LEU A 330 2.22 10.39 -0.78
N ILE A 331 3.09 11.13 -1.46
CA ILE A 331 2.72 12.00 -2.58
C ILE A 331 2.94 11.24 -3.89
N LEU A 332 1.89 11.14 -4.69
CA LEU A 332 1.87 10.46 -5.99
C LEU A 332 1.67 11.46 -7.13
N PRO A 333 2.25 11.23 -8.31
CA PRO A 333 1.98 12.09 -9.45
C PRO A 333 0.52 11.97 -9.93
N GLY A 334 0.04 13.03 -10.59
CA GLY A 334 -1.34 13.16 -11.04
C GLY A 334 -2.19 14.11 -10.19
N VAL A 335 -3.51 14.09 -10.44
CA VAL A 335 -4.46 15.06 -9.88
C VAL A 335 -5.56 14.39 -9.06
N GLY A 336 -6.07 15.06 -8.03
CA GLY A 336 -7.30 14.66 -7.36
C GLY A 336 -7.40 15.03 -5.88
N THR A 337 -8.35 14.40 -5.20
CA THR A 337 -8.47 14.47 -3.73
C THR A 337 -7.81 13.25 -3.13
N GLY A 338 -7.03 13.45 -2.07
CA GLY A 338 -6.31 12.37 -1.42
C GLY A 338 -7.20 11.27 -0.84
N MET A 339 -6.55 10.18 -0.47
CA MET A 339 -7.16 9.04 0.18
C MET A 339 -6.41 8.70 1.45
N ALA A 340 -7.15 8.27 2.46
CA ALA A 340 -6.61 7.78 3.70
C ALA A 340 -6.87 6.28 3.83
N TRP A 341 -5.88 5.54 4.29
CA TRP A 341 -5.98 4.09 4.47
C TRP A 341 -5.08 3.62 5.61
N HIS A 342 -5.67 3.06 6.67
CA HIS A 342 -4.93 2.59 7.86
C HIS A 342 -4.02 3.66 8.47
N ASP A 343 -2.70 3.46 8.44
CA ASP A 343 -1.67 4.37 8.94
C ASP A 343 -1.10 5.27 7.84
N ARG A 344 -1.82 5.44 6.71
CA ARG A 344 -1.32 6.12 5.52
C ARG A 344 -2.27 7.21 5.05
N ILE A 345 -1.69 8.34 4.65
CA ILE A 345 -2.35 9.38 3.87
C ILE A 345 -1.67 9.44 2.52
N ILE A 346 -2.45 9.29 1.45
CA ILE A 346 -1.97 9.31 0.07
C ILE A 346 -2.55 10.53 -0.61
N MET A 347 -1.68 11.43 -1.07
CA MET A 347 -2.05 12.67 -1.75
C MET A 347 -1.58 12.62 -3.20
N PRO A 348 -2.42 12.98 -4.18
CA PRO A 348 -1.89 13.34 -5.50
C PRO A 348 -1.07 14.63 -5.39
N LEU A 349 -0.14 14.86 -6.30
CA LEU A 349 0.70 16.06 -6.34
C LEU A 349 -0.13 17.32 -6.62
N PHE A 350 -1.12 17.20 -7.49
CA PHE A 350 -2.00 18.30 -7.89
C PHE A 350 -3.37 18.20 -7.20
N PRO A 351 -3.86 19.29 -6.58
CA PRO A 351 -5.23 19.36 -6.11
C PRO A 351 -6.23 19.33 -7.27
N PRO A 352 -7.50 18.98 -7.02
CA PRO A 352 -8.52 19.03 -8.06
C PRO A 352 -8.68 20.47 -8.61
N PRO A 353 -8.89 20.66 -9.93
CA PRO A 353 -9.00 22.00 -10.51
C PRO A 353 -10.13 22.87 -9.90
N ALA A 354 -11.18 22.22 -9.40
CA ALA A 354 -12.35 22.88 -8.82
C ALA A 354 -12.30 23.00 -7.28
N MET A 355 -11.17 22.66 -6.65
CA MET A 355 -11.07 22.60 -5.19
C MET A 355 -9.75 23.18 -4.68
N PRO A 356 -9.77 24.08 -3.68
CA PRO A 356 -8.54 24.56 -3.05
C PRO A 356 -7.74 23.42 -2.40
N PRO A 357 -6.39 23.45 -2.44
CA PRO A 357 -5.55 22.39 -1.87
C PRO A 357 -5.79 22.17 -0.38
N ASP A 358 -5.94 23.23 0.43
CA ASP A 358 -6.31 23.14 1.85
C ASP A 358 -7.60 22.32 2.05
N THR A 359 -8.64 22.58 1.25
CA THR A 359 -9.93 21.87 1.36
C THR A 359 -9.78 20.40 0.95
N SER A 360 -9.01 20.10 -0.09
CA SER A 360 -8.74 18.73 -0.54
C SER A 360 -7.97 17.92 0.52
N LEU A 361 -6.99 18.54 1.19
CA LEU A 361 -6.27 17.92 2.30
C LEU A 361 -7.20 17.68 3.50
N ILE A 362 -8.04 18.66 3.87
CA ILE A 362 -9.02 18.51 4.96
C ILE A 362 -10.02 17.40 4.66
N ARG A 363 -10.50 17.26 3.41
CA ARG A 363 -11.37 16.14 3.00
C ARG A 363 -10.69 14.78 3.15
N THR A 364 -9.41 14.72 2.81
CA THR A 364 -8.60 13.50 2.98
C THR A 364 -8.47 13.16 4.46
N LEU A 365 -8.19 14.17 5.29
CA LEU A 365 -8.08 14.03 6.73
C LEU A 365 -9.42 13.68 7.41
N GLY A 366 -10.54 14.22 6.91
CA GLY A 366 -11.88 13.83 7.35
C GLY A 366 -12.18 12.36 7.03
N SER A 367 -11.75 11.87 5.87
CA SER A 367 -11.85 10.45 5.52
C SER A 367 -10.99 9.58 6.46
N TYR A 368 -9.78 10.04 6.80
CA TYR A 368 -8.90 9.39 7.78
C TYR A 368 -9.56 9.34 9.17
N ARG A 369 -10.11 10.46 9.64
CA ARG A 369 -10.82 10.57 10.91
C ARG A 369 -12.01 9.63 10.98
N TRP A 370 -12.83 9.60 9.92
CA TRP A 370 -13.95 8.68 9.80
C TRP A 370 -13.49 7.23 9.86
N PHE A 371 -12.46 6.87 9.08
CA PHE A 371 -11.89 5.53 9.10
C PHE A 371 -11.46 5.14 10.51
N ARG A 372 -10.72 5.98 11.25
CA ARG A 372 -10.30 5.67 12.63
C ARG A 372 -11.49 5.54 13.59
N ALA A 373 -12.51 6.38 13.41
CA ALA A 373 -13.72 6.34 14.23
C ALA A 373 -14.53 5.04 14.00
N THR A 374 -14.47 4.46 12.80
CA THR A 374 -15.27 3.28 12.43
C THR A 374 -14.48 1.96 12.46
N THR A 375 -13.17 1.95 12.26
CA THR A 375 -12.34 0.72 12.23
C THR A 375 -12.01 0.13 13.59
N SER A 376 -12.47 0.74 14.68
CA SER A 376 -12.25 0.16 16.01
C SER A 376 -13.02 -1.14 16.25
N PHE A 377 -14.05 -1.51 15.47
CA PHE A 377 -14.83 -2.74 15.70
C PHE A 377 -15.45 -3.35 14.41
N ASN A 378 -15.67 -4.67 14.48
CA ASN A 378 -16.25 -5.53 13.46
C ASN A 378 -17.62 -5.01 12.99
N TRP A 379 -17.87 -4.97 11.69
CA TRP A 379 -19.12 -4.47 11.04
C TRP A 379 -20.45 -5.09 11.51
N LYS A 380 -20.42 -6.09 12.40
CA LYS A 380 -21.60 -6.70 13.01
C LYS A 380 -22.06 -6.04 14.31
N ASP A 381 -21.19 -5.29 15.01
CA ASP A 381 -21.54 -4.62 16.26
C ASP A 381 -21.02 -3.17 16.23
N LEU A 382 -21.92 -2.27 15.82
CA LEU A 382 -21.94 -0.80 15.98
C LEU A 382 -20.63 -0.01 15.73
N PRO A 383 -20.65 1.07 14.93
CA PRO A 383 -19.47 1.92 14.73
C PRO A 383 -18.91 2.43 16.07
N GLY A 384 -17.61 2.75 16.16
CA GLY A 384 -17.05 3.35 17.40
C GLY A 384 -17.88 4.55 17.88
N GLU A 385 -17.80 4.94 19.16
CA GLU A 385 -18.77 5.87 19.79
C GLU A 385 -19.14 7.09 18.91
N LEU A 386 -18.14 7.71 18.25
CA LEU A 386 -18.35 8.79 17.29
C LEU A 386 -19.13 8.36 16.04
N GLY A 387 -18.76 7.26 15.39
CA GLY A 387 -19.46 6.78 14.18
C GLY A 387 -20.89 6.32 14.47
N SER A 388 -21.13 5.66 15.61
CA SER A 388 -22.47 5.27 16.07
C SER A 388 -23.34 6.49 16.35
N ALA A 389 -22.81 7.43 17.11
CA ALA A 389 -23.53 8.64 17.45
C ALA A 389 -23.78 9.53 16.20
N TYR A 390 -22.84 9.56 15.25
CA TYR A 390 -23.05 10.25 13.96
C TYR A 390 -24.14 9.57 13.11
N HIS A 391 -24.18 8.23 13.07
CA HIS A 391 -25.25 7.49 12.40
C HIS A 391 -26.62 7.77 13.01
N MET A 392 -26.71 7.81 14.35
CA MET A 392 -27.94 8.15 15.06
C MET A 392 -28.41 9.59 14.79
N ALA A 393 -27.48 10.53 14.64
CA ALA A 393 -27.79 11.92 14.29
C ALA A 393 -28.17 12.13 12.81
N ARG A 394 -27.91 11.13 11.95
CA ARG A 394 -28.25 11.15 10.52
C ARG A 394 -28.96 9.85 10.10
N PRO A 395 -30.18 9.59 10.63
CA PRO A 395 -30.90 8.36 10.33
C PRO A 395 -31.27 8.27 8.84
N GLY A 396 -31.31 7.03 8.32
CA GLY A 396 -31.75 6.76 6.94
C GLY A 396 -30.68 6.89 5.86
N LEU A 397 -29.44 7.25 6.21
CA LEU A 397 -28.32 7.25 5.27
C LEU A 397 -27.66 5.87 5.19
N ASP A 398 -27.36 5.44 3.97
CA ASP A 398 -26.43 4.32 3.74
C ASP A 398 -25.00 4.69 4.13
N TYR A 399 -24.14 3.68 4.33
CA TYR A 399 -22.76 3.88 4.83
C TYR A 399 -21.92 4.82 3.94
N THR A 400 -22.10 4.75 2.62
CA THR A 400 -21.34 5.58 1.67
C THR A 400 -21.75 7.05 1.78
N LYS A 401 -23.04 7.33 1.83
CA LYS A 401 -23.58 8.69 2.06
C LYS A 401 -23.24 9.20 3.45
N LEU A 402 -23.25 8.33 4.46
CA LEU A 402 -22.87 8.67 5.82
C LEU A 402 -21.41 9.11 5.88
N THR A 403 -20.51 8.36 5.24
CA THR A 403 -19.09 8.71 5.13
C THR A 403 -18.90 10.05 4.44
N LYS A 404 -19.60 10.27 3.31
CA LYS A 404 -19.54 11.53 2.56
C LYS A 404 -20.01 12.72 3.41
N ASN A 405 -21.16 12.60 4.05
CA ASN A 405 -21.72 13.66 4.90
C ASN A 405 -20.82 13.95 6.10
N PHE A 406 -20.23 12.93 6.72
CA PHE A 406 -19.27 13.14 7.80
C PHE A 406 -18.07 13.95 7.32
N VAL A 407 -17.53 13.63 6.13
CA VAL A 407 -16.41 14.36 5.55
C VAL A 407 -16.79 15.81 5.23
N ASP A 408 -17.98 16.05 4.70
CA ASP A 408 -18.49 17.40 4.42
C ASP A 408 -18.67 18.20 5.73
N ASP A 409 -19.30 17.63 6.75
CA ASP A 409 -19.45 18.24 8.08
C ASP A 409 -18.07 18.49 8.73
N TYR A 410 -17.10 17.59 8.54
CA TYR A 410 -15.73 17.75 9.06
C TYR A 410 -14.98 18.91 8.37
N VAL A 411 -15.17 19.08 7.06
CA VAL A 411 -14.62 20.23 6.33
C VAL A 411 -15.20 21.53 6.90
N ASP A 412 -16.49 21.56 7.13
CA ASP A 412 -17.18 22.71 7.72
C ASP A 412 -16.73 23.00 9.15
N TRP A 413 -16.52 21.95 9.93
CA TRP A 413 -16.00 22.05 11.27
C TRP A 413 -14.59 22.67 11.31
N MET A 414 -13.70 22.22 10.42
CA MET A 414 -12.31 22.68 10.35
C MET A 414 -12.14 24.08 9.77
N THR A 415 -13.03 24.48 8.86
CA THR A 415 -12.89 25.74 8.10
C THR A 415 -13.81 26.84 8.59
N ARG A 416 -15.06 26.54 8.93
CA ARG A 416 -16.11 27.52 9.25
C ARG A 416 -16.41 27.56 10.75
N GLU A 417 -16.73 26.43 11.37
CA GLU A 417 -17.05 26.38 12.81
C GLU A 417 -15.87 26.76 13.70
N ALA A 418 -14.65 26.34 13.32
CA ALA A 418 -13.42 26.74 14.02
C ALA A 418 -13.21 28.27 14.02
N GLN A 419 -13.84 29.01 13.11
CA GLN A 419 -13.85 30.47 13.06
C GLN A 419 -15.07 31.10 13.75
N GLY A 420 -15.99 30.28 14.26
CA GLY A 420 -17.22 30.70 14.93
C GLY A 420 -18.45 30.81 14.02
N PHE A 421 -18.35 30.49 12.72
CA PHE A 421 -19.51 30.43 11.83
C PHE A 421 -20.32 29.17 12.10
N GLN A 422 -21.57 29.34 12.53
CA GLN A 422 -22.48 28.25 12.90
C GLN A 422 -23.15 27.65 11.65
N VAL A 423 -22.42 26.82 10.90
CA VAL A 423 -22.90 26.16 9.68
C VAL A 423 -23.38 24.73 9.90
N LEU A 424 -22.91 24.05 10.95
CA LEU A 424 -23.31 22.69 11.28
C LEU A 424 -24.71 22.63 11.89
N ASP A 425 -25.38 21.50 11.71
CA ASP A 425 -26.59 21.19 12.46
C ASP A 425 -26.29 21.12 13.97
N ALA A 426 -27.28 21.50 14.80
CA ALA A 426 -27.11 21.60 16.25
C ALA A 426 -26.64 20.27 16.89
N GLU A 427 -27.20 19.14 16.46
CA GLU A 427 -26.82 17.82 16.95
C GLU A 427 -25.39 17.43 16.54
N ILE A 428 -25.00 17.70 15.30
CA ILE A 428 -23.65 17.41 14.79
C ILE A 428 -22.61 18.28 15.48
N ARG A 429 -22.90 19.56 15.70
CA ARG A 429 -22.03 20.46 16.47
C ARG A 429 -21.81 19.95 17.89
N LYS A 430 -22.89 19.56 18.58
CA LYS A 430 -22.80 18.99 19.94
C LYS A 430 -21.98 17.70 19.95
N LEU A 431 -22.18 16.85 18.94
CA LEU A 431 -21.43 15.61 18.77
C LEU A 431 -19.93 15.88 18.59
N PHE A 432 -19.56 16.76 17.66
CA PHE A 432 -18.17 17.10 17.38
C PHE A 432 -17.52 17.77 18.58
N TRP A 433 -18.23 18.66 19.30
CA TRP A 433 -17.72 19.27 20.53
C TRP A 433 -17.27 18.24 21.58
N LYS A 434 -18.01 17.12 21.70
CA LYS A 434 -17.73 16.04 22.66
C LYS A 434 -16.66 15.06 22.15
N HIS A 435 -16.73 14.65 20.89
CA HIS A 435 -15.94 13.53 20.35
C HIS A 435 -14.75 13.93 19.48
N ILE A 436 -14.71 15.19 19.05
CA ILE A 436 -13.62 15.81 18.30
C ILE A 436 -13.33 17.17 18.97
N PRO A 437 -12.89 17.19 20.24
CA PRO A 437 -12.83 18.42 21.01
C PRO A 437 -11.75 19.35 20.44
N TYR A 438 -12.12 20.61 20.23
CA TYR A 438 -11.16 21.68 19.97
C TYR A 438 -10.15 21.82 21.13
N PRO A 439 -8.93 22.34 20.86
CA PRO A 439 -8.01 22.76 21.90
C PRO A 439 -8.65 23.78 22.84
N ARG A 440 -8.16 23.83 24.08
CA ARG A 440 -8.68 24.72 25.11
C ARG A 440 -8.71 26.19 24.67
N GLU A 441 -7.61 26.66 24.08
CA GLU A 441 -7.47 28.04 23.59
C GLU A 441 -8.57 28.38 22.57
N LEU A 442 -8.79 27.48 21.60
CA LEU A 442 -9.83 27.66 20.59
C LEU A 442 -11.24 27.60 21.19
N LYS A 443 -11.49 26.73 22.18
CA LYS A 443 -12.78 26.69 22.90
C LYS A 443 -13.06 28.01 23.62
N GLU A 444 -12.06 28.58 24.28
CA GLU A 444 -12.17 29.86 24.99
C GLU A 444 -12.44 31.03 24.03
N ASP A 445 -11.91 30.99 22.81
CA ASP A 445 -12.20 31.99 21.79
C ASP A 445 -13.59 31.81 21.16
N LEU A 446 -14.01 30.57 20.89
CA LEU A 446 -15.37 30.29 20.41
C LEU A 446 -16.43 30.67 21.45
N PHE A 447 -16.15 30.47 22.74
CA PHE A 447 -17.00 30.90 23.85
C PHE A 447 -17.36 32.40 23.77
N LYS A 448 -16.41 33.26 23.36
CA LYS A 448 -16.63 34.70 23.23
C LYS A 448 -17.47 35.06 22.00
N ARG A 449 -17.44 34.23 20.95
CA ARG A 449 -18.04 34.55 19.63
C ARG A 449 -19.56 34.33 19.58
N ALA A 450 -20.08 33.27 20.20
CA ALA A 450 -21.52 32.97 20.13
C ALA A 450 -22.09 32.32 21.40
N THR A 451 -23.39 32.53 21.63
CA THR A 451 -24.13 31.95 22.76
C THR A 451 -24.18 30.41 22.73
N VAL A 452 -24.25 29.80 21.55
CA VAL A 452 -24.26 28.34 21.39
C VAL A 452 -23.00 27.71 21.96
N TYR A 453 -21.82 28.28 21.70
CA TYR A 453 -20.56 27.78 22.27
C TYR A 453 -20.46 28.02 23.78
N ARG A 454 -21.06 29.10 24.31
CA ARG A 454 -21.15 29.31 25.76
C ARG A 454 -21.96 28.22 26.45
N GLN A 455 -23.05 27.80 25.84
CA GLN A 455 -23.88 26.70 26.35
C GLN A 455 -23.09 25.38 26.34
N LEU A 456 -22.45 25.04 25.22
CA LEU A 456 -21.65 23.82 25.08
C LEU A 456 -20.49 23.77 26.07
N TYR A 457 -19.74 24.87 26.23
CA TYR A 457 -18.64 24.96 27.18
C TYR A 457 -19.14 24.87 28.64
N GLY A 458 -20.27 25.51 28.95
CA GLY A 458 -20.90 25.41 30.27
C GLY A 458 -21.38 24.00 30.62
N GLU A 459 -21.97 23.28 29.67
CA GLU A 459 -22.36 21.87 29.84
C GLU A 459 -21.15 20.97 30.11
N GLU A 460 -20.03 21.20 29.43
CA GLU A 460 -18.78 20.45 29.61
C GLU A 460 -18.19 20.66 31.02
N MET A 461 -18.16 21.91 31.49
CA MET A 461 -17.62 22.25 32.82
C MET A 461 -18.49 21.74 33.98
N ARG A 462 -19.79 21.51 33.76
CA ARG A 462 -20.70 20.93 34.77
C ARG A 462 -20.59 19.40 34.90
N LYS A 463 -20.01 18.74 33.90
CA LYS A 463 -19.86 17.28 33.85
C LYS A 463 -18.51 16.77 34.32
N LYS A 464 -17.53 17.67 34.51
CA LYS A 464 -16.31 17.41 35.28
C LYS A 464 -16.62 17.60 36.76
#